data_AF-A0A2G9PPJ1-F1
#
_entry.id   AF-A0A2G9PPJ1-F1
#
_cell.length_a   1.000
_cell.length_b   1.000
_cell.length_c   1.000
_cell.angle_alpha   90.00
_cell.angle_beta   90.00
_cell.angle_gamma   90.00
#
_symmetry.space_group_name_H-M   'P 1'
#
loop_
_entity.id
_entity.type
_entity.pdbx_description
1 polymer ?
#
loop_
_entity_poly.entity_id
_entity_poly.type
_entity_poly.pdbx_seq_one_letter_code
_entity_poly.pdbx_strand_id
1 'polypeptide(L)'
;GFQGATKRFGLMLKNHKSEKKKRAPGNLGPWHPAKISFRVPQPGQMGYHTRTEYNKWLLKISNNPTEINKDSGFKRYGIVKNDYIIVKGSVGGPSKRLIKFTIAQRPNKQIPGEVPAIEYIDIRTKDQNEN
;
A
#
# COMPACT_ATOMS: atom_id res chain seq x y z
N GLY A 1 -11.86 -5.35 4.27
CA GLY A 1 -12.98 -6.12 4.86
C GLY A 1 -12.75 -6.34 6.33
N PHE A 2 -13.67 -6.99 7.02
CA PHE A 2 -13.54 -7.29 8.45
C PHE A 2 -12.32 -8.17 8.72
N GLN A 3 -11.50 -7.80 9.71
CA GLN A 3 -10.31 -8.52 10.12
C GLN A 3 -10.23 -8.61 11.64
N GLY A 4 -9.63 -9.69 12.13
CA GLY A 4 -9.36 -9.89 13.55
C GLY A 4 -8.37 -8.87 14.11
N ALA A 5 -8.41 -8.65 15.42
CA ALA A 5 -7.55 -7.68 16.12
C ALA A 5 -6.05 -7.91 15.83
N THR A 6 -5.61 -9.17 15.77
CA THR A 6 -4.21 -9.53 15.49
C THR A 6 -3.74 -9.00 14.13
N LYS A 7 -4.47 -9.25 13.04
CA LYS A 7 -4.05 -8.80 11.70
C LYS A 7 -4.20 -7.29 11.53
N ARG A 8 -5.24 -6.71 12.14
CA ARG A 8 -5.57 -5.28 12.04
C ARG A 8 -4.56 -4.38 12.77
N PHE A 9 -4.12 -4.80 13.96
CA PHE A 9 -3.24 -4.01 14.84
C PHE A 9 -1.82 -4.58 14.98
N GLY A 10 -1.52 -5.72 14.35
CA GLY A 10 -0.18 -6.33 14.42
C GLY A 10 0.14 -6.96 15.77
N LEU A 11 -0.85 -7.51 16.49
CA LEU A 11 -0.62 -8.16 17.78
C LEU A 11 0.15 -9.47 17.60
N MET A 12 0.94 -9.84 18.62
CA MET A 12 1.52 -11.17 18.71
C MET A 12 0.42 -12.22 18.93
N LEU A 13 0.66 -13.43 18.45
CA LEU A 13 -0.23 -14.57 18.71
C LEU A 13 -0.05 -15.05 20.16
N LYS A 14 -1.14 -15.47 20.80
CA LYS A 14 -1.05 -16.20 22.08
C LYS A 14 -0.40 -17.58 21.88
N ASN A 15 -0.10 -18.27 22.97
CA ASN A 15 0.45 -19.62 22.93
C ASN A 15 -0.50 -20.60 22.22
N HIS A 16 0.03 -21.68 21.65
CA HIS A 16 -0.74 -22.70 20.95
C HIS A 16 -1.76 -23.41 21.85
N LYS A 17 -1.50 -23.51 23.16
CA LYS A 17 -2.41 -24.09 24.16
C LYS A 17 -3.38 -23.08 24.79
N SER A 18 -3.44 -21.84 24.30
CA SER A 18 -4.41 -20.88 24.83
C SER A 18 -5.84 -21.31 24.50
N GLU A 19 -6.66 -21.37 25.55
CA GLU A 19 -8.07 -21.71 25.41
C GLU A 19 -8.84 -20.63 24.62
N LYS A 20 -9.89 -21.07 23.89
CA LYS A 20 -10.84 -20.27 23.11
C LYS A 20 -10.25 -19.54 21.90
N LYS A 21 -9.29 -18.61 22.08
CA LYS A 21 -8.80 -17.76 20.98
C LYS A 21 -7.31 -17.46 21.09
N LYS A 22 -6.55 -17.93 20.09
CA LYS A 22 -5.13 -17.60 19.88
C LYS A 22 -4.91 -16.21 19.24
N ARG A 23 -5.83 -15.78 18.37
CA ARG A 23 -5.74 -14.55 17.56
C ARG A 23 -6.60 -13.42 18.15
N ALA A 24 -6.33 -13.05 19.39
CA ALA A 24 -7.07 -12.05 20.15
C ALA A 24 -6.15 -11.32 21.13
N PRO A 25 -6.49 -10.11 21.59
CA PRO A 25 -5.79 -9.48 22.71
C PRO A 25 -5.82 -10.38 23.96
N GLY A 26 -4.74 -10.34 24.74
CA GLY A 26 -4.60 -11.06 26.01
C GLY A 26 -5.55 -10.51 27.06
N ASN A 27 -5.38 -9.23 27.38
CA ASN A 27 -6.18 -8.46 28.31
C ASN A 27 -6.89 -7.31 27.54
N LEU A 28 -8.14 -7.01 27.91
CA LEU A 28 -8.94 -5.91 27.34
C LEU A 28 -8.90 -4.62 28.18
N GLY A 29 -8.37 -4.67 29.40
CA GLY A 29 -8.23 -3.50 30.28
C GLY A 29 -8.19 -3.85 31.76
N PRO A 30 -7.90 -2.88 32.64
CA PRO A 30 -8.03 -3.05 34.09
C PRO A 30 -9.51 -3.10 34.51
N TRP A 31 -9.78 -3.46 35.77
CA TRP A 31 -11.14 -3.45 36.34
C TRP A 31 -11.73 -2.04 36.35
N HIS A 32 -10.98 -1.06 36.85
CA HIS A 32 -11.38 0.35 36.91
C HIS A 32 -10.53 1.17 35.93
N PRO A 33 -11.11 1.92 34.98
CA PRO A 33 -12.55 2.14 34.79
C PRO A 33 -13.26 0.91 34.19
N ALA A 34 -14.52 0.68 34.58
CA ALA A 34 -15.35 -0.45 34.13
C ALA A 34 -15.87 -0.27 32.69
N LYS A 35 -14.95 0.05 31.76
CA LYS A 35 -15.22 0.22 30.33
C LYS A 35 -14.01 -0.14 29.50
N ILE A 36 -14.24 -0.64 28.30
CA ILE A 36 -13.17 -0.92 27.33
C ILE A 36 -12.72 0.42 26.72
N SER A 37 -11.42 0.70 26.77
CA SER A 37 -10.85 1.88 26.13
C SER A 37 -10.85 1.73 24.60
N PHE A 38 -11.12 2.83 23.88
CA PHE A 38 -11.04 2.87 22.41
C PHE A 38 -9.63 2.57 21.87
N ARG A 39 -8.60 2.68 22.72
CA ARG A 39 -7.20 2.34 22.39
C ARG A 39 -6.96 0.84 22.35
N VAL A 40 -7.85 0.04 22.93
CA VAL A 40 -7.72 -1.42 22.98
C VAL A 40 -7.93 -1.99 21.58
N PRO A 41 -7.04 -2.88 21.10
CA PRO A 41 -7.12 -3.41 19.75
C PRO A 41 -8.32 -4.35 19.57
N GLN A 42 -9.29 -3.94 18.76
CA GLN A 42 -10.53 -4.68 18.49
C GLN A 42 -10.64 -5.15 17.03
N PRO A 43 -11.31 -6.28 16.74
CA PRO A 43 -11.57 -6.68 15.36
C PRO A 43 -12.45 -5.63 14.66
N GLY A 44 -12.32 -5.51 13.34
CA GLY A 44 -13.08 -4.52 12.58
C GLY A 44 -12.60 -4.36 11.14
N GLN A 45 -13.08 -3.33 10.47
CA GLN A 45 -12.71 -3.05 9.08
C GLN A 45 -11.20 -2.78 8.96
N MET A 46 -10.60 -3.45 7.96
CA MET A 46 -9.23 -3.25 7.54
C MET A 46 -9.17 -3.07 6.02
N GLY A 47 -8.44 -2.04 5.60
CA GLY A 47 -8.33 -1.64 4.18
C GLY A 47 -9.47 -0.73 3.73
N TYR A 48 -9.33 -0.21 2.51
CA TYR A 48 -10.24 0.79 1.92
C TYR A 48 -10.33 2.12 2.70
N HIS A 49 -9.36 2.41 3.57
CA HIS A 49 -9.27 3.71 4.24
C HIS A 49 -8.70 4.77 3.30
N THR A 50 -9.17 6.01 3.44
CA THR A 50 -8.54 7.16 2.78
C THR A 50 -7.17 7.43 3.44
N ARG A 51 -6.14 7.53 2.60
CA ARG A 51 -4.76 7.77 2.99
C ARG A 51 -4.15 8.76 2.01
N THR A 52 -3.32 9.65 2.56
CA THR A 52 -2.52 10.59 1.79
C THR A 52 -1.07 10.23 2.01
N GLU A 53 -0.36 9.93 0.93
CA GLU A 53 1.08 9.68 0.95
C GLU A 53 1.80 10.92 0.43
N TYR A 54 2.68 11.49 1.24
CA TYR A 54 3.40 12.72 0.91
C TYR A 54 4.72 12.42 0.21
N ASN A 55 5.22 13.41 -0.53
CA ASN A 55 6.59 13.45 -1.07
C ASN A 55 6.96 12.25 -1.96
N LYS A 56 5.99 11.78 -2.74
CA LYS A 56 6.25 10.78 -3.79
C LYS A 56 6.91 11.46 -4.98
N TRP A 57 7.96 10.81 -5.49
CA TRP A 57 8.69 11.30 -6.66
C TRP A 57 7.99 10.93 -7.94
N LEU A 58 7.85 11.91 -8.81
CA LEU A 58 7.44 11.73 -10.18
C LEU A 58 8.71 11.49 -11.02
N LEU A 59 8.82 10.31 -11.61
CA LEU A 59 10.00 9.90 -12.36
C LEU A 59 9.90 10.23 -13.85
N LYS A 60 8.71 10.07 -14.43
CA LYS A 60 8.48 10.31 -15.86
C LYS A 60 7.03 10.68 -16.08
N ILE A 61 6.81 11.65 -16.96
CA ILE A 61 5.52 11.91 -17.61
C ILE A 61 5.76 11.65 -19.09
N SER A 62 4.92 10.83 -19.71
CA SER A 62 5.06 10.54 -21.14
C SER A 62 3.70 10.27 -21.78
N ASN A 63 3.63 10.63 -23.06
CA ASN A 63 2.45 10.44 -23.91
C ASN A 63 2.61 9.21 -24.82
N ASN A 64 3.75 8.52 -24.76
CA ASN A 64 4.02 7.35 -25.59
C ASN A 64 3.90 6.04 -24.79
N PRO A 65 2.72 5.38 -24.80
CA PRO A 65 2.48 4.19 -23.98
C PRO A 65 3.25 2.94 -24.43
N THR A 66 3.84 2.94 -25.62
CA THR A 66 4.61 1.78 -26.12
C THR A 66 5.87 1.50 -25.29
N GLU A 67 6.44 2.52 -24.66
CA GLU A 67 7.67 2.43 -23.86
C GLU A 67 7.51 1.66 -22.54
N ILE A 68 6.28 1.52 -22.04
CA ILE A 68 6.01 0.99 -20.69
C ILE A 68 5.21 -0.31 -20.70
N ASN A 69 4.49 -0.59 -21.78
CA ASN A 69 3.63 -1.76 -21.88
C ASN A 69 4.45 -3.04 -22.01
N LYS A 70 4.19 -3.98 -21.11
CA LYS A 70 4.70 -5.37 -21.21
C LYS A 70 4.02 -6.11 -22.35
N ASP A 71 4.68 -7.13 -22.90
CA ASP A 71 4.11 -7.97 -23.98
C ASP A 71 2.75 -8.57 -23.60
N SER A 72 2.60 -9.00 -22.33
CA SER A 72 1.34 -9.53 -21.78
C SER A 72 0.44 -8.45 -21.17
N GLY A 73 0.89 -7.20 -21.11
CA GLY A 73 0.26 -6.10 -20.38
C GLY A 73 0.38 -6.21 -18.86
N PHE A 74 -0.25 -5.27 -18.15
CA PHE A 74 -0.21 -5.22 -16.67
C PHE A 74 -1.23 -6.15 -16.03
N LYS A 75 -0.80 -6.95 -15.05
CA LYS A 75 -1.66 -7.88 -14.29
C LYS A 75 -2.87 -7.17 -13.69
N ARG A 76 -4.07 -7.67 -13.99
CA ARG A 76 -5.37 -7.11 -13.56
C ARG A 76 -5.61 -5.66 -14.01
N TYR A 77 -4.89 -5.18 -15.03
CA TYR A 77 -5.13 -3.89 -15.67
C TYR A 77 -5.32 -4.05 -17.18
N GLY A 78 -4.29 -4.54 -17.87
CA GLY A 78 -4.21 -4.63 -19.33
C GLY A 78 -3.13 -3.68 -19.87
N ILE A 79 -3.32 -3.23 -21.11
CA ILE A 79 -2.40 -2.33 -21.82
C ILE A 79 -2.77 -0.87 -21.49
N VAL A 80 -1.77 -0.04 -21.20
CA VAL A 80 -1.91 1.42 -21.04
C VAL A 80 -2.02 2.04 -22.43
N LYS A 81 -3.05 2.86 -22.67
CA LYS A 81 -3.31 3.48 -23.98
C LYS A 81 -3.15 4.99 -24.02
N ASN A 82 -3.18 5.62 -22.84
CA ASN A 82 -3.17 7.08 -22.69
C ASN A 82 -1.87 7.53 -22.03
N ASP A 83 -1.73 8.85 -21.86
CA ASP A 83 -0.67 9.46 -21.08
C ASP A 83 -0.55 8.82 -19.71
N TYR A 84 0.69 8.64 -19.29
CA TYR A 84 1.00 7.96 -18.04
C TYR A 84 2.09 8.70 -17.28
N ILE A 85 2.10 8.39 -15.99
CA ILE A 85 3.10 8.86 -15.07
C ILE A 85 3.76 7.67 -14.38
N ILE A 86 5.07 7.77 -14.19
CA ILE A 86 5.83 6.83 -13.38
C ILE A 86 6.10 7.51 -12.04
N VAL A 87 5.66 6.88 -10.96
CA VAL A 87 5.86 7.36 -9.59
C VAL A 87 6.80 6.41 -8.86
N LYS A 88 7.73 6.95 -8.08
CA LYS A 88 8.67 6.17 -7.27
C LYS A 88 7.93 5.40 -6.17
N GLY A 89 8.14 4.09 -6.15
CA GLY A 89 7.63 3.19 -5.11
C GLY A 89 6.17 2.79 -5.30
N SER A 90 5.51 2.41 -4.21
CA SER A 90 4.10 2.04 -4.22
C SER A 90 3.17 3.24 -4.09
N VAL A 91 1.94 3.07 -4.57
CA VAL A 91 0.83 4.01 -4.37
C VAL A 91 -0.33 3.28 -3.71
N GLY A 92 -1.04 3.97 -2.81
CA GLY A 92 -2.17 3.39 -2.09
C GLY A 92 -3.31 2.94 -3.00
N GLY A 93 -3.66 1.65 -2.90
CA GLY A 93 -4.82 1.05 -3.57
C GLY A 93 -4.46 -0.11 -4.51
N PRO A 94 -5.46 -0.88 -4.96
CA PRO A 94 -5.27 -1.89 -5.99
C PRO A 94 -5.16 -1.28 -7.39
N SER A 95 -4.79 -2.11 -8.38
CA SER A 95 -4.86 -1.73 -9.80
C SER A 95 -6.27 -1.26 -10.17
N LYS A 96 -6.37 -0.29 -11.09
CA LYS A 96 -7.61 0.38 -11.55
C LYS A 96 -8.28 1.35 -10.56
N ARG A 97 -7.75 1.52 -9.33
CA ARG A 97 -8.30 2.52 -8.40
C ARG A 97 -7.90 3.93 -8.82
N LEU A 98 -8.86 4.86 -8.82
CA LEU A 98 -8.60 6.28 -9.01
C LEU A 98 -7.73 6.82 -7.87
N ILE A 99 -6.67 7.53 -8.24
CA ILE A 99 -5.76 8.22 -7.33
C ILE A 99 -5.78 9.70 -7.65
N LYS A 100 -5.93 10.54 -6.63
CA LYS A 100 -5.85 11.99 -6.76
C LYS A 100 -4.42 12.44 -6.42
N PHE A 101 -3.75 13.06 -7.38
CA PHE A 101 -2.48 13.73 -7.14
C PHE A 101 -2.73 15.19 -6.77
N THR A 102 -1.93 15.71 -5.85
CA THR A 102 -1.94 17.12 -5.42
C THR A 102 -0.50 17.59 -5.30
N ILE A 103 -0.28 18.89 -5.52
CA ILE A 103 1.01 19.53 -5.28
C ILE A 103 1.43 19.27 -3.82
N ALA A 104 2.72 19.04 -3.60
CA ALA A 104 3.25 18.71 -2.28
C ALA A 104 3.10 19.91 -1.33
N GLN A 105 2.24 19.78 -0.31
CA GLN A 105 2.07 20.82 0.72
C GLN A 105 3.26 20.93 1.67
N ARG A 106 3.99 19.83 1.89
CA ARG A 106 5.15 19.76 2.81
C ARG A 106 6.37 19.19 2.07
N PRO A 107 6.97 19.95 1.13
CA PRO A 107 8.10 19.48 0.35
C PRO A 107 9.28 19.19 1.28
N ASN A 108 9.88 18.01 1.13
CA ASN A 108 11.12 17.69 1.84
C ASN A 108 12.29 18.39 1.14
N LYS A 109 13.00 19.26 1.86
CA LYS A 109 14.14 20.02 1.31
C LYS A 109 15.38 19.18 1.04
N GLN A 110 15.52 18.03 1.71
CA GLN A 110 16.69 17.14 1.54
C GLN A 110 16.63 16.35 0.23
N ILE A 111 15.45 16.32 -0.37
CA ILE A 111 15.17 15.57 -1.57
C ILE A 111 15.59 16.45 -2.76
N PRO A 112 16.49 15.97 -3.64
CA PRO A 112 16.86 16.70 -4.85
C PRO A 112 15.64 17.11 -5.67
N GLY A 113 15.63 18.34 -6.19
CA GLY A 113 14.56 18.81 -7.07
C GLY A 113 14.59 18.14 -8.44
N GLU A 114 15.76 17.65 -8.84
CA GLU A 114 15.96 16.97 -10.11
C GLU A 114 15.66 15.47 -9.98
N VAL A 115 14.97 14.97 -10.99
CA VAL A 115 14.60 13.56 -11.10
C VAL A 115 15.82 12.79 -11.62
N PRO A 116 16.16 11.63 -11.05
CA PRO A 116 17.28 10.83 -11.55
C PRO A 116 16.99 10.35 -12.98
N ALA A 117 18.04 10.33 -13.81
CA ALA A 117 17.94 9.80 -15.16
C ALA A 117 17.50 8.33 -15.13
N ILE A 118 16.50 7.99 -15.95
CA ILE A 118 16.02 6.62 -16.08
C ILE A 118 16.81 5.96 -17.21
N GLU A 119 17.73 5.07 -16.87
CA GLU A 119 18.53 4.33 -17.85
C GLU A 119 17.76 3.16 -18.48
N TYR A 120 17.01 2.41 -17.66
CA TYR A 120 16.36 1.19 -18.07
C TYR A 120 14.98 1.01 -17.40
N ILE A 121 14.01 0.53 -18.19
CA ILE A 121 12.67 0.16 -17.72
C ILE A 121 12.47 -1.32 -18.01
N ASP A 122 12.12 -2.10 -16.98
CA ASP A 122 11.89 -3.54 -17.11
C ASP A 122 10.50 -3.84 -17.68
N ILE A 123 10.48 -4.20 -18.96
CA ILE A 123 9.25 -4.52 -19.73
C ILE A 123 8.95 -6.04 -19.70
N ARG A 124 9.87 -6.86 -19.18
CA ARG A 124 9.72 -8.32 -19.15
C ARG A 124 8.51 -8.78 -18.33
N THR A 125 7.89 -9.87 -18.77
CA THR A 125 6.76 -10.49 -18.08
C THR A 125 7.26 -11.36 -16.92
N LYS A 126 6.62 -11.25 -15.75
CA LYS A 126 7.09 -11.91 -14.51
C LYS A 126 7.09 -13.44 -14.61
N ASP A 127 6.21 -14.00 -15.43
CA ASP A 127 6.05 -15.45 -15.64
C ASP A 127 7.17 -16.05 -16.54
N GLN A 128 8.00 -15.22 -17.17
CA GLN A 128 9.12 -15.66 -18.03
C GLN A 128 10.46 -15.74 -17.26
N ASN A 129 10.51 -15.30 -16.00
CA ASN A 129 11.73 -15.24 -15.19
C ASN A 129 11.94 -16.49 -14.29
N GLU A 130 11.21 -17.58 -14.52
CA GLU A 130 11.33 -18.85 -13.77
C GLU A 130 12.16 -19.93 -14.48
N ASN A 131 12.85 -19.60 -15.58
CA ASN A 131 13.83 -20.47 -16.24
C ASN A 131 15.20 -19.79 -16.33
#